data_AF-A0A2U1TCP0-F1
#
_entry.id   AF-A0A2U1TCP0-F1
#
_cell.length_a   1.000
_cell.length_b   1.000
_cell.length_c   1.000
_cell.angle_alpha   90.00
_cell.angle_beta   90.00
_cell.angle_gamma   90.00
#
_symmetry.space_group_name_H-M   'P 1'
#
loop_
_entity.id
_entity.type
_entity.pdbx_description
1 polymer ?
#
loop_
_entity_poly.entity_id
_entity_poly.type
_entity_poly.pdbx_seq_one_letter_code
_entity_poly.pdbx_strand_id
1 'polypeptide(L)'
;MLNLSYLTDRTRWHLHVQDFDQELDAVLAMHRYLVRASRRDFRAEYERQLAIHNPENYDGGDAIWDAEIAIGVNSWDVESHAGLMAIARAVSIAEVMFARMAAHFLRDPEIWVFPNEGLWMRDWESKFYKFVLVAPFDVGGNGFGPLRELRDLYTHGYGVPATKARLDRLAQRLHDKFDTSPATAEEKSDGFEGEVYFFGDRTTYSSKTRTLESTLFDSHHADVSELATYRALEQLRAHVHSAHAAATAGLRDDVEDGNKYVKTVTQWWAKRTPNGQSAKVTDHEGA
;
A
#
# COMPACT_ATOMS: atom_id res chain seq x y z
N MET A 1 1.38 -12.22 11.60
CA MET A 1 2.02 -11.31 12.58
C MET A 1 3.48 -11.15 12.13
N LEU A 2 3.92 -9.96 11.70
CA LEU A 2 5.34 -9.76 11.39
C LEU A 2 6.12 -9.93 12.69
N ASN A 3 7.06 -10.87 12.71
CA ASN A 3 7.95 -11.03 13.85
C ASN A 3 8.89 -9.82 13.86
N LEU A 4 8.74 -8.92 14.84
CA LEU A 4 9.60 -7.74 15.01
C LEU A 4 11.09 -8.10 15.12
N SER A 5 11.41 -9.39 15.35
CA SER A 5 12.76 -9.95 15.27
C SER A 5 13.47 -9.68 13.94
N TYR A 6 12.75 -9.45 12.83
CA TYR A 6 13.36 -9.12 11.53
C TYR A 6 13.88 -7.67 11.44
N LEU A 7 13.38 -6.76 12.28
CA LEU A 7 13.87 -5.39 12.33
C LEU A 7 15.09 -5.25 13.23
N THR A 8 15.24 -6.15 14.23
CA THR A 8 16.31 -6.10 15.23
C THR A 8 17.52 -7.00 14.94
N ASP A 9 17.39 -7.98 14.04
CA ASP A 9 18.49 -8.86 13.64
C ASP A 9 19.31 -8.28 12.47
N ARG A 10 20.45 -7.66 12.81
CA ARG A 10 21.39 -7.06 11.85
C ARG A 10 21.90 -8.03 10.78
N THR A 11 21.95 -9.34 11.08
CA THR A 11 22.41 -10.36 10.13
C THR A 11 21.41 -10.66 9.03
N ARG A 12 20.15 -10.23 9.21
CA ARG A 12 19.03 -10.42 8.29
C ARG A 12 18.66 -9.15 7.53
N TRP A 13 19.46 -8.08 7.60
CA TRP A 13 19.19 -6.87 6.81
C TRP A 13 19.55 -7.03 5.33
N HIS A 14 20.30 -8.07 4.99
CA HIS A 14 20.38 -8.60 3.64
C HIS A 14 19.08 -9.36 3.35
N LEU A 15 18.06 -8.75 2.73
CA LEU A 15 17.06 -9.54 2.01
C LEU A 15 17.12 -9.21 0.52
N HIS A 16 16.77 -10.23 -0.23
CA HIS A 16 16.69 -10.21 -1.66
C HIS A 16 15.34 -9.64 -2.05
N VAL A 17 15.28 -8.90 -3.17
CA VAL A 17 14.01 -8.50 -3.78
C VAL A 17 13.09 -9.70 -4.00
N GLN A 18 13.65 -10.89 -4.17
CA GLN A 18 12.92 -12.16 -4.24
C GLN A 18 12.05 -12.42 -3.00
N ASP A 19 12.49 -12.06 -1.80
CA ASP A 19 11.70 -12.25 -0.57
C ASP A 19 10.51 -11.29 -0.55
N PHE A 20 10.68 -10.07 -1.08
CA PHE A 20 9.59 -9.12 -1.27
C PHE A 20 8.57 -9.67 -2.28
N ASP A 21 9.04 -10.20 -3.41
CA ASP A 21 8.16 -10.76 -4.44
C ASP A 21 7.35 -11.95 -3.90
N GLN A 22 7.98 -12.86 -3.14
CA GLN A 22 7.31 -13.99 -2.52
C GLN A 22 6.24 -13.58 -1.50
N GLU A 23 6.54 -12.59 -0.65
CA GLU A 23 5.55 -12.06 0.29
C GLU A 23 4.39 -11.38 -0.44
N LEU A 24 4.67 -10.66 -1.53
CA LEU A 24 3.64 -10.00 -2.32
C LEU A 24 2.75 -11.02 -3.08
N ASP A 25 3.34 -12.08 -3.61
CA ASP A 25 2.62 -13.20 -4.22
C ASP A 25 1.72 -13.89 -3.20
N ALA A 26 2.19 -14.09 -1.96
CA ALA A 26 1.38 -14.66 -0.89
C ALA A 26 0.21 -13.75 -0.51
N VAL A 27 0.41 -12.42 -0.47
CA VAL A 27 -0.67 -11.45 -0.24
C VAL A 27 -1.70 -11.51 -1.37
N LEU A 28 -1.26 -11.51 -2.63
CA LEU A 28 -2.15 -11.60 -3.79
C LEU A 28 -2.92 -12.92 -3.82
N ALA A 29 -2.26 -14.04 -3.51
CA ALA A 29 -2.90 -15.36 -3.45
C ALA A 29 -3.97 -15.42 -2.36
N MET A 30 -3.70 -14.88 -1.17
CA MET A 30 -4.67 -14.79 -0.08
C MET A 30 -5.88 -13.93 -0.47
N HIS A 31 -5.63 -12.76 -1.06
CA HIS A 31 -6.70 -11.89 -1.56
C HIS A 31 -7.60 -12.62 -2.56
N ARG A 32 -7.02 -13.24 -3.60
CA ARG A 32 -7.76 -14.01 -4.61
C ARG A 32 -8.55 -15.16 -3.99
N TYR A 33 -7.97 -15.87 -3.03
CA TYR A 33 -8.66 -16.95 -2.34
C TYR A 33 -9.91 -16.44 -1.61
N LEU A 34 -9.79 -15.35 -0.83
CA LEU A 34 -10.90 -14.78 -0.08
C LEU A 34 -12.03 -14.30 -1.01
N VAL A 35 -11.69 -13.58 -2.09
CA VAL A 35 -12.68 -13.10 -3.07
C VAL A 35 -13.40 -14.26 -3.76
N ARG A 36 -12.67 -15.27 -4.21
CA ARG A 36 -13.26 -16.42 -4.91
C ARG A 36 -14.12 -17.28 -3.99
N ALA A 37 -13.66 -17.50 -2.76
CA ALA A 37 -14.41 -18.25 -1.77
C ALA A 37 -15.72 -17.52 -1.42
N SER A 38 -15.66 -16.22 -1.13
CA SER A 38 -16.84 -15.43 -0.80
C SER A 38 -17.84 -15.36 -1.95
N ARG A 39 -17.39 -15.09 -3.18
CA ARG A 39 -18.25 -15.06 -4.37
C ARG A 39 -18.91 -16.40 -4.64
N ARG A 40 -18.17 -17.51 -4.51
CA ARG A 40 -18.71 -18.87 -4.69
C ARG A 40 -19.81 -19.16 -3.68
N ASP A 41 -19.53 -18.93 -2.40
CA ASP A 41 -20.44 -19.28 -1.32
C ASP A 41 -21.69 -18.39 -1.35
N PHE A 42 -21.52 -17.09 -1.62
CA PHE A 42 -22.63 -16.15 -1.84
C PHE A 42 -23.49 -16.52 -3.04
N ARG A 43 -22.87 -16.84 -4.18
CA ARG A 43 -23.60 -17.24 -5.40
C ARG A 43 -24.39 -18.52 -5.21
N ALA A 44 -23.80 -19.54 -4.56
CA ALA A 44 -24.47 -20.79 -4.28
C ALA A 44 -25.72 -20.57 -3.41
N GLU A 45 -25.62 -19.67 -2.43
CA GLU A 45 -26.75 -19.30 -1.59
C GLU A 45 -27.80 -18.48 -2.33
N TYR A 46 -27.40 -17.48 -3.12
CA TYR A 46 -28.29 -16.70 -3.97
C TYR A 46 -29.10 -17.59 -4.93
N GLU A 47 -28.44 -18.51 -5.61
CA GLU A 47 -29.11 -19.48 -6.51
C GLU A 47 -30.04 -20.42 -5.73
N ARG A 48 -29.68 -20.81 -4.50
CA ARG A 48 -30.56 -21.60 -3.61
C ARG A 48 -31.82 -20.83 -3.23
N GLN A 49 -31.71 -19.54 -2.88
CA GLN A 49 -32.84 -18.70 -2.51
C GLN A 49 -33.80 -18.53 -3.69
N LEU A 50 -33.29 -18.21 -4.88
CA LEU A 50 -34.11 -18.13 -6.10
C LEU A 50 -34.86 -19.43 -6.44
N ALA A 51 -34.28 -20.59 -6.13
CA ALA A 51 -34.90 -21.88 -6.44
C ALA A 51 -36.05 -22.26 -5.50
N ILE A 52 -36.09 -21.71 -4.28
CA ILE A 52 -37.05 -22.10 -3.24
C ILE A 52 -38.24 -21.15 -3.19
N HIS A 53 -38.07 -19.89 -3.61
CA HIS A 53 -39.10 -18.87 -3.57
C HIS A 53 -39.86 -18.73 -4.90
N ASN A 54 -41.12 -18.29 -4.83
CA ASN A 54 -41.96 -18.08 -6.02
C ASN A 54 -41.50 -16.83 -6.80
N PRO A 55 -41.12 -16.94 -8.09
CA PRO A 55 -40.65 -15.82 -8.91
C PRO A 55 -41.63 -14.65 -9.06
N GLU A 56 -42.93 -14.85 -8.80
CA GLU A 56 -43.94 -13.79 -8.92
C GLU A 56 -43.86 -12.73 -7.81
N ASN A 57 -43.34 -13.10 -6.63
CA ASN A 57 -43.28 -12.23 -5.45
C ASN A 57 -41.88 -12.16 -4.82
N TYR A 58 -40.88 -12.74 -5.49
CA TYR A 58 -39.51 -12.83 -5.00
C TYR A 58 -38.56 -12.50 -6.15
N ASP A 59 -37.92 -11.35 -6.04
CA ASP A 59 -37.02 -10.87 -7.09
C ASP A 59 -35.55 -11.12 -6.74
N GLY A 60 -34.65 -10.69 -7.64
CA GLY A 60 -33.21 -10.84 -7.43
C GLY A 60 -32.67 -9.98 -6.27
N GLY A 61 -33.36 -8.89 -5.91
CA GLY A 61 -33.03 -8.08 -4.74
C GLY A 61 -33.32 -8.80 -3.44
N ASP A 62 -34.49 -9.45 -3.35
CA ASP A 62 -34.86 -10.29 -2.19
C ASP A 62 -33.85 -11.43 -2.01
N ALA A 63 -33.49 -12.10 -3.11
CA ALA A 63 -32.50 -13.17 -3.11
C ALA A 63 -31.10 -12.73 -2.67
N ILE A 64 -30.67 -11.51 -3.06
CA ILE A 64 -29.40 -10.93 -2.60
C ILE A 64 -29.44 -10.69 -1.09
N TRP A 65 -30.53 -10.09 -0.60
CA TRP A 65 -30.70 -9.77 0.81
C TRP A 65 -30.70 -11.02 1.69
N ASP A 66 -31.45 -12.05 1.30
CA ASP A 66 -31.51 -13.31 2.06
C ASP A 66 -30.20 -14.09 1.99
N ALA A 67 -29.48 -14.05 0.86
CA ALA A 67 -28.15 -14.64 0.75
C ALA A 67 -27.14 -13.93 1.67
N GLU A 68 -27.20 -12.60 1.75
CA GLU A 68 -26.38 -11.82 2.67
C GLU A 68 -26.67 -12.18 4.14
N ILE A 69 -27.95 -12.32 4.52
CA ILE A 69 -28.32 -12.75 5.87
C ILE A 69 -27.80 -14.16 6.18
N ALA A 70 -27.94 -15.10 5.24
CA ALA A 70 -27.55 -16.49 5.45
C ALA A 70 -26.03 -16.69 5.54
N ILE A 71 -25.27 -16.01 4.68
CA ILE A 71 -23.81 -16.04 4.68
C ILE A 71 -23.22 -15.13 5.77
N GLY A 72 -23.97 -14.11 6.18
CA GLY A 72 -23.59 -13.12 7.18
C GLY A 72 -22.68 -12.01 6.66
N VAL A 73 -22.35 -12.01 5.36
CA VAL A 73 -21.55 -10.97 4.72
C VAL A 73 -21.84 -10.90 3.22
N ASN A 74 -21.81 -9.70 2.67
CA ASN A 74 -21.90 -9.48 1.24
C ASN A 74 -20.55 -9.77 0.55
N SER A 75 -20.57 -10.47 -0.59
CA SER A 75 -19.34 -10.77 -1.35
C SER A 75 -18.60 -9.52 -1.83
N TRP A 76 -19.31 -8.43 -2.16
CA TRP A 76 -18.69 -7.16 -2.57
C TRP A 76 -17.94 -6.49 -1.42
N ASP A 77 -18.49 -6.53 -0.20
CA ASP A 77 -17.82 -6.01 1.00
C ASP A 77 -16.55 -6.80 1.32
N VAL A 78 -16.59 -8.13 1.18
CA VAL A 78 -15.40 -8.98 1.37
C VAL A 78 -14.32 -8.64 0.35
N GLU A 79 -14.70 -8.50 -0.93
CA GLU A 79 -13.77 -8.15 -2.00
C GLU A 79 -13.05 -6.83 -1.71
N SER A 80 -13.84 -5.80 -1.41
CA SER A 80 -13.34 -4.47 -1.10
C SER A 80 -12.43 -4.46 0.13
N HIS A 81 -12.88 -5.09 1.22
CA HIS A 81 -12.12 -5.15 2.46
C HIS A 81 -10.83 -5.95 2.29
N ALA A 82 -10.88 -7.12 1.65
CA ALA A 82 -9.71 -7.94 1.38
C ALA A 82 -8.71 -7.20 0.47
N GLY A 83 -9.21 -6.43 -0.51
CA GLY A 83 -8.40 -5.58 -1.37
C GLY A 83 -7.65 -4.49 -0.60
N LEU A 84 -8.35 -3.76 0.26
CA LEU A 84 -7.76 -2.74 1.14
C LEU A 84 -6.74 -3.36 2.12
N MET A 85 -7.03 -4.53 2.70
CA MET A 85 -6.08 -5.26 3.53
C MET A 85 -4.82 -5.66 2.75
N ALA A 86 -4.98 -6.16 1.52
CA ALA A 86 -3.88 -6.56 0.66
C ALA A 86 -2.99 -5.37 0.32
N ILE A 87 -3.57 -4.24 -0.11
CA ILE A 87 -2.83 -3.00 -0.38
C ILE A 87 -2.13 -2.51 0.89
N ALA A 88 -2.83 -2.49 2.03
CA ALA A 88 -2.27 -2.03 3.30
C ALA A 88 -1.06 -2.87 3.71
N ARG A 89 -1.18 -4.19 3.61
CA ARG A 89 -0.10 -5.14 3.90
C ARG A 89 1.07 -4.96 2.94
N ALA A 90 0.80 -4.86 1.64
CA ALA A 90 1.81 -4.69 0.60
C ALA A 90 2.61 -3.40 0.82
N VAL A 91 1.93 -2.28 1.10
CA VAL A 91 2.57 -0.99 1.42
C VAL A 91 3.47 -1.10 2.65
N SER A 92 3.03 -1.76 3.71
CA SER A 92 3.86 -1.99 4.91
C SER A 92 5.08 -2.85 4.63
N ILE A 93 4.96 -3.89 3.80
CA ILE A 93 6.10 -4.71 3.38
C ILE A 93 7.09 -3.87 2.56
N ALA A 94 6.60 -3.05 1.63
CA ALA A 94 7.44 -2.15 0.84
C ALA A 94 8.19 -1.12 1.71
N GLU A 95 7.52 -0.54 2.72
CA GLU A 95 8.16 0.33 3.72
C GLU A 95 9.32 -0.34 4.46
N VAL A 96 9.10 -1.57 4.90
CA VAL A 96 10.14 -2.39 5.53
C VAL A 96 11.27 -2.67 4.53
N MET A 97 10.95 -2.96 3.27
CA MET A 97 11.95 -3.20 2.23
C MET A 97 12.80 -1.96 1.96
N PHE A 98 12.19 -0.76 1.86
CA PHE A 98 12.92 0.49 1.67
C PHE A 98 13.89 0.78 2.82
N ALA A 99 13.45 0.53 4.06
CA ALA A 99 14.30 0.67 5.22
C ALA A 99 15.48 -0.32 5.18
N ARG A 100 15.21 -1.59 4.85
CA ARG A 100 16.23 -2.64 4.85
C ARG A 100 17.27 -2.44 3.73
N MET A 101 16.85 -2.01 2.55
CA MET A 101 17.76 -1.60 1.48
C MET A 101 18.68 -0.45 1.92
N ALA A 102 18.15 0.56 2.63
CA ALA A 102 18.97 1.65 3.15
C ALA A 102 19.93 1.21 4.26
N ALA A 103 19.45 0.36 5.17
CA ALA A 103 20.23 -0.17 6.29
C ALA A 103 21.46 -0.95 5.83
N HIS A 104 21.39 -1.61 4.67
CA HIS A 104 22.50 -2.36 4.10
C HIS A 104 23.76 -1.50 3.86
N PHE A 105 23.59 -0.22 3.52
CA PHE A 105 24.70 0.68 3.18
C PHE A 105 25.20 1.52 4.35
N LEU A 106 24.56 1.44 5.52
CA LEU A 106 24.84 2.31 6.67
C LEU A 106 25.54 1.55 7.78
N ARG A 107 26.54 2.18 8.40
CA ARG A 107 27.30 1.58 9.52
C ARG A 107 26.48 1.41 10.79
N ASP A 108 25.55 2.34 11.05
CA ASP A 108 24.69 2.31 12.25
C ASP A 108 23.19 2.50 11.93
N PRO A 109 22.54 1.52 11.29
CA PRO A 109 21.17 1.68 10.81
C PRO A 109 20.14 1.92 11.92
N GLU A 110 20.43 1.59 13.18
CA GLU A 110 19.54 1.91 14.31
C GLU A 110 19.39 3.42 14.54
N ILE A 111 20.43 4.21 14.25
CA ILE A 111 20.37 5.67 14.33
C ILE A 111 19.64 6.26 13.12
N TRP A 112 19.94 5.73 11.95
CA TRP A 112 19.64 6.37 10.66
C TRP A 112 18.31 5.90 10.04
N VAL A 113 17.95 4.64 10.26
CA VAL A 113 16.83 3.97 9.58
C VAL A 113 15.83 3.37 10.57
N PHE A 114 16.30 2.86 11.71
CA PHE A 114 15.46 2.22 12.72
C PHE A 114 15.46 2.94 14.08
N PRO A 115 15.16 4.25 14.12
CA PRO A 115 15.24 5.00 15.36
C PRO A 115 14.24 4.47 16.40
N ASN A 116 14.73 4.14 17.59
CA ASN A 116 13.95 3.57 18.70
C ASN A 116 13.16 2.30 18.31
N GLU A 117 13.80 1.36 17.61
CA GLU A 117 13.21 0.06 17.20
C GLU A 117 12.02 0.17 16.22
N GLY A 118 11.71 1.37 15.73
CA GLY A 118 10.68 1.63 14.73
C GLY A 118 11.25 2.02 13.37
N LEU A 119 10.42 2.04 12.32
CA LEU A 119 10.84 2.54 11.01
C LEU A 119 11.09 4.07 11.05
N TRP A 120 12.03 4.52 10.22
CA TRP A 120 12.27 5.93 9.97
C TRP A 120 11.00 6.69 9.55
N MET A 121 11.04 8.01 9.72
CA MET A 121 9.96 8.89 9.27
C MET A 121 9.93 8.97 7.73
N ARG A 122 8.75 9.13 7.14
CA ARG A 122 8.60 9.26 5.67
C ARG A 122 9.44 10.36 5.04
N ASP A 123 9.64 11.45 5.77
CA ASP A 123 10.52 12.56 5.36
C ASP A 123 11.99 12.12 5.32
N TRP A 124 12.42 11.28 6.26
CA TRP A 124 13.79 10.74 6.29
C TRP A 124 14.02 9.79 5.12
N GLU A 125 13.10 8.85 4.92
CA GLU A 125 13.10 7.93 3.79
C GLU A 125 13.21 8.69 2.46
N SER A 126 12.31 9.65 2.24
CA SER A 126 12.30 10.44 1.00
C SER A 126 13.61 11.19 0.81
N LYS A 127 14.20 11.74 1.88
CA LYS A 127 15.49 12.43 1.82
C LYS A 127 16.64 11.46 1.56
N PHE A 128 16.63 10.27 2.15
CA PHE A 128 17.67 9.26 1.92
C PHE A 128 17.74 8.89 0.44
N TYR A 129 16.63 8.41 -0.13
CA TYR A 129 16.58 7.97 -1.52
C TYR A 129 16.83 9.09 -2.53
N LYS A 130 16.53 10.34 -2.17
CA LYS A 130 16.75 11.50 -3.04
C LYS A 130 18.16 12.08 -2.98
N PHE A 131 18.79 12.08 -1.81
CA PHE A 131 20.02 12.85 -1.57
C PHE A 131 21.24 12.01 -1.18
N VAL A 132 21.06 10.73 -0.85
CA VAL A 132 22.17 9.85 -0.42
C VAL A 132 22.57 8.87 -1.52
N LEU A 133 21.62 8.44 -2.37
CA LEU A 133 21.90 7.53 -3.49
C LEU A 133 22.56 8.24 -4.68
N VAL A 134 23.45 7.52 -5.38
CA VAL A 134 24.03 7.98 -6.66
C VAL A 134 22.94 8.22 -7.68
N ALA A 135 22.04 7.23 -7.84
CA ALA A 135 20.84 7.34 -8.66
C ALA A 135 19.67 7.80 -7.77
N PRO A 136 19.23 9.07 -7.85
CA PRO A 136 18.14 9.56 -7.00
C PRO A 136 16.84 8.86 -7.34
N PHE A 137 16.08 8.52 -6.30
CA PHE A 137 14.80 7.86 -6.44
C PHE A 137 13.71 8.63 -5.69
N ASP A 138 12.55 8.81 -6.34
CA ASP A 138 11.37 9.38 -5.70
C ASP A 138 10.54 8.26 -5.07
N VAL A 139 10.74 8.05 -3.76
CA VAL A 139 9.99 7.03 -3.01
C VAL A 139 8.48 7.30 -3.10
N GLY A 140 8.02 8.55 -3.07
CA GLY A 140 6.60 8.88 -3.18
C GLY A 140 6.01 8.72 -4.58
N GLY A 141 6.86 8.44 -5.57
CA GLY A 141 6.52 8.33 -6.98
C GLY A 141 5.72 7.09 -7.36
N ASN A 142 5.42 6.97 -8.65
CA ASN A 142 4.80 5.79 -9.29
C ASN A 142 3.62 5.16 -8.51
N GLY A 143 2.73 5.98 -7.95
CA GLY A 143 1.53 5.50 -7.26
C GLY A 143 1.74 5.05 -5.81
N PHE A 144 2.97 4.94 -5.32
CA PHE A 144 3.20 4.50 -3.93
C PHE A 144 2.74 5.51 -2.88
N GLY A 145 2.96 6.81 -3.13
CA GLY A 145 2.44 7.87 -2.24
C GLY A 145 0.91 7.80 -2.06
N PRO A 146 0.13 7.75 -3.14
CA PRO A 146 -1.32 7.53 -3.07
C PRO A 146 -1.74 6.23 -2.38
N LEU A 147 -1.06 5.09 -2.64
CA LEU A 147 -1.36 3.83 -1.95
C LEU A 147 -1.07 3.89 -0.44
N ARG A 148 -0.01 4.61 -0.02
CA ARG A 148 0.24 4.89 1.39
C ARG A 148 -0.89 5.68 2.04
N GLU A 149 -1.42 6.68 1.35
CA GLU A 149 -2.56 7.46 1.82
C GLU A 149 -3.84 6.63 1.89
N LEU A 150 -4.06 5.74 0.92
CA LEU A 150 -5.16 4.78 0.94
C LEU A 150 -5.06 3.82 2.14
N ARG A 151 -3.87 3.27 2.41
CA ARG A 151 -3.62 2.47 3.62
C ARG A 151 -3.87 3.28 4.90
N ASP A 152 -3.37 4.52 4.98
CA ASP A 152 -3.53 5.35 6.18
C ASP A 152 -5.02 5.62 6.44
N LEU A 153 -5.78 5.89 5.36
CA LEU A 153 -7.22 6.05 5.38
C LEU A 153 -7.92 4.79 5.90
N TYR A 154 -7.52 3.62 5.41
CA TYR A 154 -8.06 2.34 5.86
C TYR A 154 -7.72 2.04 7.33
N THR A 155 -6.46 2.18 7.72
CA THR A 155 -5.98 1.86 9.08
C THR A 155 -6.57 2.77 10.15
N HIS A 156 -6.80 4.05 9.85
CA HIS A 156 -7.22 5.05 10.85
C HIS A 156 -8.69 5.48 10.76
N GLY A 157 -9.36 5.20 9.64
CA GLY A 157 -10.74 5.61 9.40
C GLY A 157 -11.61 4.53 8.77
N TYR A 158 -11.13 3.28 8.69
CA TYR A 158 -11.82 2.18 8.00
C TYR A 158 -12.28 2.56 6.58
N GLY A 159 -11.45 3.33 5.87
CA GLY A 159 -11.75 3.76 4.50
C GLY A 159 -12.52 5.08 4.40
N VAL A 160 -12.96 5.66 5.53
CA VAL A 160 -13.78 6.89 5.53
C VAL A 160 -12.89 8.14 5.74
N PRO A 161 -12.83 9.08 4.76
CA PRO A 161 -12.02 10.26 4.85
C PRO A 161 -12.72 11.32 5.69
N ALA A 162 -11.93 12.04 6.51
CA ALA A 162 -12.46 13.09 7.38
C ALA A 162 -13.16 14.25 6.62
N THR A 163 -12.82 14.46 5.34
CA THR A 163 -13.43 15.51 4.50
C THR A 163 -13.52 15.09 3.05
N LYS A 164 -14.52 15.61 2.33
CA LYS A 164 -14.68 15.45 0.86
C LYS A 164 -13.45 15.95 0.09
N ALA A 165 -12.85 17.08 0.51
CA ALA A 165 -11.63 17.58 -0.13
C ALA A 165 -10.42 16.64 0.00
N ARG A 166 -10.34 15.83 1.08
CA ARG A 166 -9.32 14.78 1.21
C ARG A 166 -9.63 13.60 0.30
N LEU A 167 -10.90 13.20 0.22
CA LEU A 167 -11.39 12.15 -0.67
C LEU A 167 -11.07 12.49 -2.14
N ASP A 168 -11.47 13.66 -2.62
CA ASP A 168 -11.28 14.09 -4.01
C ASP A 168 -9.80 14.17 -4.38
N ARG A 169 -8.95 14.60 -3.44
CA ARG A 169 -7.49 14.64 -3.66
C ARG A 169 -6.90 13.25 -3.77
N LEU A 170 -7.31 12.31 -2.92
CA LEU A 170 -6.84 10.93 -3.00
C LEU A 170 -7.33 10.27 -4.28
N ALA A 171 -8.61 10.46 -4.63
CA ALA A 171 -9.21 9.98 -5.88
C ALA A 171 -8.47 10.48 -7.11
N GLN A 172 -8.19 11.79 -7.18
CA GLN A 172 -7.40 12.37 -8.25
C GLN A 172 -6.04 11.66 -8.37
N ARG A 173 -5.33 11.52 -7.25
CA ARG A 173 -3.97 10.96 -7.27
C ARG A 173 -3.92 9.47 -7.59
N LEU A 174 -4.95 8.72 -7.22
CA LEU A 174 -5.10 7.32 -7.63
C LEU A 174 -5.43 7.25 -9.14
N HIS A 175 -6.37 8.05 -9.61
CA HIS A 175 -6.72 8.14 -11.03
C HIS A 175 -5.53 8.52 -11.91
N ASP A 176 -4.72 9.48 -11.49
CA ASP A 176 -3.53 9.93 -12.22
C ASP A 176 -2.39 8.87 -12.28
N LYS A 177 -2.46 7.81 -11.44
CA LYS A 177 -1.36 6.86 -11.24
C LYS A 177 -1.68 5.42 -11.58
N PHE A 178 -2.95 5.06 -11.66
CA PHE A 178 -3.39 3.69 -11.92
C PHE A 178 -4.26 3.66 -13.17
N ASP A 179 -4.02 2.68 -14.03
CA ASP A 179 -4.83 2.48 -15.22
C ASP A 179 -6.25 2.03 -14.83
N THR A 180 -7.24 2.84 -15.20
CA THR A 180 -8.66 2.57 -14.97
C THR A 180 -9.34 1.84 -16.13
N SER A 181 -8.57 1.39 -17.13
CA SER A 181 -9.09 0.60 -18.26
C SER A 181 -9.65 -0.75 -17.79
N PRO A 182 -10.59 -1.35 -18.53
CA PRO A 182 -11.04 -2.71 -18.27
C PRO A 182 -9.89 -3.74 -18.28
N ALA A 183 -10.13 -4.92 -17.71
CA ALA A 183 -9.15 -6.00 -17.67
C ALA A 183 -8.60 -6.37 -19.07
N THR A 184 -7.28 -6.51 -19.18
CA THR A 184 -6.61 -7.00 -20.40
C THR A 184 -6.90 -8.48 -20.64
N ALA A 185 -6.47 -9.02 -21.79
CA ALA A 185 -6.64 -10.44 -22.10
C ALA A 185 -5.83 -11.32 -21.12
N GLU A 186 -4.63 -10.88 -20.76
CA GLU A 186 -3.75 -11.55 -19.81
C GLU A 186 -4.36 -11.54 -18.41
N GLU A 187 -4.83 -10.38 -17.94
CA GLU A 187 -5.49 -10.25 -16.62
C GLU A 187 -6.75 -11.14 -16.53
N LYS A 188 -7.54 -11.20 -17.60
CA LYS A 188 -8.69 -12.11 -17.70
C LYS A 188 -8.27 -13.56 -17.67
N SER A 189 -7.18 -13.92 -18.33
CA SER A 189 -6.65 -15.29 -18.29
C SER A 189 -6.17 -15.70 -16.90
N ASP A 190 -5.72 -14.74 -16.10
CA ASP A 190 -5.41 -14.91 -14.68
C ASP A 190 -6.66 -14.87 -13.78
N GLY A 191 -7.84 -14.66 -14.37
CA GLY A 191 -9.13 -14.66 -13.69
C GLY A 191 -9.41 -13.38 -12.92
N PHE A 192 -8.85 -12.25 -13.34
CA PHE A 192 -9.27 -10.91 -12.93
C PHE A 192 -10.27 -10.36 -13.95
N GLU A 193 -11.40 -9.86 -13.45
CA GLU A 193 -12.50 -9.36 -14.27
C GLU A 193 -13.06 -8.06 -13.69
N GLY A 194 -13.95 -7.40 -14.43
CA GLY A 194 -14.64 -6.19 -13.98
C GLY A 194 -13.91 -4.89 -14.29
N GLU A 195 -14.33 -3.83 -13.58
CA GLU A 195 -13.80 -2.48 -13.70
C GLU A 195 -12.78 -2.18 -12.60
N VAL A 196 -11.93 -1.18 -12.84
CA VAL A 196 -10.95 -0.69 -11.87
C VAL A 196 -11.53 0.50 -11.12
N TYR A 197 -11.78 0.33 -9.83
CA TYR A 197 -12.21 1.41 -8.96
C TYR A 197 -11.56 1.35 -7.57
N PHE A 198 -11.46 2.53 -6.93
CA PHE A 198 -10.96 2.71 -5.56
C PHE A 198 -11.98 3.37 -4.61
N PHE A 199 -13.15 3.76 -5.13
CA PHE A 199 -14.24 4.37 -4.36
C PHE A 199 -15.63 3.85 -4.78
N GLY A 200 -15.68 2.59 -5.21
CA GLY A 200 -16.89 1.90 -5.66
C GLY A 200 -17.15 1.99 -7.16
N ASP A 201 -17.93 1.04 -7.65
CA ASP A 201 -18.24 0.79 -9.07
C ASP A 201 -19.06 1.91 -9.73
N ARG A 202 -19.87 2.61 -8.95
CA ARG A 202 -20.74 3.72 -9.41
C ARG A 202 -20.12 5.09 -9.23
N THR A 203 -18.85 5.11 -8.87
CA THR A 203 -18.13 6.33 -8.53
C THR A 203 -16.98 6.53 -9.50
N THR A 204 -16.90 7.69 -10.12
CA THR A 204 -15.83 8.01 -11.08
C THR A 204 -15.21 9.36 -10.75
N TYR A 205 -13.89 9.45 -10.87
CA TYR A 205 -13.20 10.72 -10.80
C TYR A 205 -13.40 11.49 -12.11
N SER A 206 -13.97 12.69 -12.02
CA SER A 206 -14.16 13.57 -13.17
C SER A 206 -12.99 14.52 -13.29
N SER A 207 -12.17 14.34 -14.32
CA SER A 207 -11.05 15.24 -14.62
C SER A 207 -11.49 16.69 -14.90
N LYS A 208 -12.76 16.90 -15.30
CA LYS A 208 -13.33 18.21 -15.61
C LYS A 208 -13.63 19.01 -14.35
N THR A 209 -14.35 18.41 -13.40
CA THR A 209 -14.77 19.05 -12.14
C THR A 209 -13.72 18.90 -11.04
N ARG A 210 -12.77 17.98 -11.23
CA ARG A 210 -11.74 17.55 -10.27
C ARG A 210 -12.34 17.00 -8.97
N THR A 211 -13.51 16.38 -9.07
CA THR A 211 -14.21 15.77 -7.95
C THR A 211 -14.55 14.32 -8.26
N LEU A 212 -14.68 13.54 -7.20
CA LEU A 212 -15.26 12.21 -7.26
C LEU A 212 -16.79 12.37 -7.37
N GLU A 213 -17.36 11.88 -8.48
CA GLU A 213 -18.78 11.97 -8.82
C GLU A 213 -19.42 10.58 -8.68
N SER A 214 -20.64 10.51 -8.14
CA SER A 214 -21.40 9.26 -8.00
C SER A 214 -22.76 9.37 -8.69
N THR A 215 -23.20 8.27 -9.31
CA THR A 215 -24.49 8.22 -10.02
C THR A 215 -25.68 7.91 -9.13
N LEU A 216 -25.48 7.26 -7.97
CA LEU A 216 -26.61 6.73 -7.19
C LEU A 216 -26.61 7.09 -5.69
N PHE A 217 -25.46 7.27 -5.04
CA PHE A 217 -25.31 7.88 -3.70
C PHE A 217 -23.83 8.22 -3.51
N ASP A 218 -23.48 9.31 -2.82
CA ASP A 218 -22.07 9.62 -2.56
C ASP A 218 -21.45 8.52 -1.67
N SER A 219 -20.76 7.54 -2.28
CA SER A 219 -19.90 6.65 -1.53
C SER A 219 -18.75 7.49 -0.97
N HIS A 220 -18.83 7.77 0.33
CA HIS A 220 -17.78 8.48 1.05
C HIS A 220 -16.71 7.54 1.59
N HIS A 221 -16.68 6.26 1.20
CA HIS A 221 -15.69 5.30 1.69
C HIS A 221 -14.80 4.81 0.54
N ALA A 222 -13.57 4.46 0.88
CA ALA A 222 -12.71 3.70 -0.02
C ALA A 222 -13.34 2.33 -0.25
N ASP A 223 -13.51 1.98 -1.52
CA ASP A 223 -14.08 0.71 -1.94
C ASP A 223 -13.32 0.27 -3.18
N VAL A 224 -12.60 -0.86 -3.10
CA VAL A 224 -11.58 -1.22 -4.10
C VAL A 224 -11.95 -2.52 -4.79
N SER A 225 -12.01 -2.48 -6.13
CA SER A 225 -12.21 -3.68 -6.95
C SER A 225 -11.04 -4.68 -6.84
N GLU A 226 -11.32 -5.96 -7.13
CA GLU A 226 -10.29 -7.01 -7.23
C GLU A 226 -9.18 -6.63 -8.22
N LEU A 227 -9.56 -6.08 -9.38
CA LEU A 227 -8.62 -5.68 -10.44
C LEU A 227 -7.76 -4.47 -10.04
N ALA A 228 -8.34 -3.46 -9.38
CA ALA A 228 -7.58 -2.33 -8.83
C ALA A 228 -6.56 -2.80 -7.80
N THR A 229 -6.93 -3.77 -6.96
CA THR A 229 -6.01 -4.38 -5.98
C THR A 229 -4.85 -5.06 -6.69
N TYR A 230 -5.12 -5.92 -7.68
CA TYR A 230 -4.06 -6.58 -8.46
C TYR A 230 -3.09 -5.58 -9.09
N ARG A 231 -3.60 -4.61 -9.85
CA ARG A 231 -2.77 -3.58 -10.51
C ARG A 231 -1.98 -2.75 -9.50
N ALA A 232 -2.56 -2.43 -8.34
CA ALA A 232 -1.86 -1.73 -7.27
C ALA A 232 -0.66 -2.52 -6.71
N LEU A 233 -0.84 -3.83 -6.52
CA LEU A 233 0.22 -4.72 -6.04
C LEU A 233 1.34 -4.85 -7.09
N GLU A 234 1.01 -5.07 -8.36
CA GLU A 234 2.03 -5.15 -9.43
C GLU A 234 2.79 -3.84 -9.61
N GLN A 235 2.11 -2.70 -9.54
CA GLN A 235 2.76 -1.40 -9.59
C GLN A 235 3.68 -1.17 -8.39
N LEU A 236 3.29 -1.64 -7.19
CA LEU A 236 4.15 -1.61 -6.02
C LEU A 236 5.38 -2.49 -6.20
N ARG A 237 5.23 -3.67 -6.80
CA ARG A 237 6.35 -4.56 -7.15
C ARG A 237 7.36 -3.83 -8.03
N ALA A 238 6.89 -3.28 -9.15
CA ALA A 238 7.74 -2.52 -10.06
C ALA A 238 8.45 -1.34 -9.36
N HIS A 239 7.77 -0.66 -8.43
CA HIS A 239 8.33 0.45 -7.67
C HIS A 239 9.45 0.01 -6.71
N VAL A 240 9.27 -1.09 -5.98
CA VAL A 240 10.30 -1.64 -5.09
C VAL A 240 11.50 -2.13 -5.88
N HIS A 241 11.29 -2.80 -7.02
CA HIS A 241 12.37 -3.21 -7.93
C HIS A 241 13.16 -2.00 -8.46
N SER A 242 12.46 -0.91 -8.82
CA SER A 242 13.09 0.33 -9.27
C SER A 242 13.94 0.97 -8.16
N ALA A 243 13.44 0.98 -6.92
CA ALA A 243 14.20 1.47 -5.77
C ALA A 243 15.43 0.61 -5.48
N HIS A 244 15.30 -0.71 -5.60
CA HIS A 244 16.42 -1.64 -5.44
C HIS A 244 17.50 -1.42 -6.51
N ALA A 245 17.10 -1.22 -7.77
CA ALA A 245 18.02 -0.88 -8.84
C ALA A 245 18.75 0.46 -8.55
N ALA A 246 18.04 1.47 -8.06
CA ALA A 246 18.64 2.74 -7.64
C ALA A 246 19.61 2.57 -6.45
N ALA A 247 19.24 1.75 -5.46
CA ALA A 247 20.09 1.45 -4.31
C ALA A 247 21.36 0.67 -4.70
N THR A 248 21.26 -0.24 -5.68
CA THR A 248 22.38 -1.03 -6.21
C THR A 248 23.42 -0.15 -6.93
N ALA A 249 23.03 1.03 -7.42
CA ALA A 249 23.96 2.01 -7.98
C ALA A 249 24.90 2.63 -6.91
N GLY A 250 24.63 2.40 -5.63
CA GLY A 250 25.48 2.81 -4.51
C GLY A 250 25.12 4.16 -3.90
N LEU A 251 25.91 4.54 -2.88
CA LEU A 251 25.81 5.84 -2.21
C LEU A 251 26.75 6.84 -2.88
N ARG A 252 26.41 8.13 -2.80
CA ARG A 252 27.32 9.17 -3.27
C ARG A 252 28.52 9.30 -2.34
N ASP A 253 29.69 9.57 -2.91
CA ASP A 253 30.92 9.82 -2.16
C ASP A 253 30.96 11.23 -1.54
N ASP A 254 30.15 12.17 -2.06
CA ASP A 254 30.09 13.57 -1.65
C ASP A 254 29.02 13.85 -0.55
N VAL A 255 28.60 12.82 0.18
CA VAL A 255 27.67 12.96 1.32
C VAL A 255 28.43 13.56 2.51
N GLU A 256 28.69 14.87 2.44
CA GLU A 256 29.29 15.65 3.54
C GLU A 256 28.28 15.88 4.68
N ASP A 257 28.75 16.40 5.81
CA ASP A 257 27.95 16.93 6.95
C ASP A 257 26.89 17.98 6.52
N GLY A 258 26.97 18.45 5.27
CA GLY A 258 25.99 19.27 4.59
C GLY A 258 24.69 18.57 4.16
N ASN A 259 24.65 17.24 4.09
CA ASN A 259 23.57 16.48 3.47
C ASN A 259 22.22 16.67 4.20
N LYS A 260 21.14 16.89 3.43
CA LYS A 260 19.80 17.14 3.96
C LYS A 260 19.26 16.00 4.81
N TYR A 261 19.57 14.75 4.46
CA TYR A 261 19.21 13.58 5.25
C TYR A 261 19.95 13.59 6.59
N VAL A 262 21.28 13.68 6.56
CA VAL A 262 22.14 13.70 7.77
C VAL A 262 21.70 14.79 8.73
N LYS A 263 21.56 16.03 8.24
CA LYS A 263 21.07 17.17 9.04
C LYS A 263 19.72 16.91 9.69
N THR A 264 18.79 16.28 8.97
CA THR A 264 17.44 16.02 9.49
C THR A 264 17.48 14.99 10.62
N VAL A 265 18.24 13.92 10.46
CA VAL A 265 18.39 12.86 11.47
C VAL A 265 19.11 13.39 12.72
N THR A 266 20.22 14.09 12.56
CA THR A 266 20.99 14.65 13.69
C THR A 266 20.18 15.66 14.50
N GLN A 267 19.43 16.56 13.84
CA GLN A 267 18.55 17.53 14.51
C GLN A 267 17.45 16.86 15.33
N TRP A 268 16.93 15.72 14.86
CA TRP A 268 15.90 14.97 15.56
C TRP A 268 16.42 14.29 16.82
N TRP A 269 17.62 13.72 16.76
CA TRP A 269 18.28 13.12 17.93
C TRP A 269 18.64 14.20 18.95
N ALA A 270 19.17 15.35 18.51
CA ALA A 270 19.47 16.48 19.40
C ALA A 270 18.24 17.02 20.15
N LYS A 271 17.03 16.91 19.58
CA LYS A 271 15.77 17.28 20.26
C LYS A 271 15.30 16.25 21.29
N ARG A 272 15.82 15.02 21.24
CA ARG A 272 15.40 13.89 22.09
C ARG A 272 16.34 13.60 23.24
N THR A 273 17.61 13.98 23.16
CA THR A 273 18.53 13.92 24.30
C THR A 273 18.31 15.15 25.19
N PRO A 274 17.71 15.00 26.40
CA PRO A 274 17.61 16.11 27.34
C PRO A 274 19.00 16.36 27.94
N ASN A 275 19.54 17.56 27.75
CA ASN A 275 20.82 18.03 28.30
C ASN A 275 22.08 17.24 27.91
N GLY A 276 22.76 17.69 26.85
CA GLY A 276 24.22 17.78 26.86
C GLY A 276 25.04 16.52 26.54
N GLN A 277 24.42 15.41 26.15
CA GLN A 277 25.13 14.35 25.43
C GLN A 277 24.78 14.46 23.95
N SER A 278 25.58 15.23 23.21
CA SER A 278 25.59 15.06 21.75
C SER A 278 25.96 13.61 21.49
N ALA A 279 25.19 12.93 20.64
CA ALA A 279 25.71 11.76 19.97
C ALA A 279 26.96 12.25 19.23
N LYS A 280 28.14 11.94 19.76
CA LYS A 280 29.39 12.11 19.01
C LYS A 280 29.25 11.18 17.81
N VAL A 281 28.86 11.74 16.68
CA VAL A 281 29.24 11.18 15.38
C VAL A 281 30.75 11.25 15.40
N THR A 282 31.41 10.14 15.69
CA THR A 282 32.86 10.06 15.69
C THR A 282 33.32 10.20 14.25
N ASP A 283 33.87 11.37 13.93
CA ASP A 283 34.86 11.52 12.88
C ASP A 283 35.93 10.47 13.11
N HIS A 284 36.07 9.54 12.17
CA HIS A 284 37.26 8.72 12.09
C HIS A 284 37.91 8.97 10.74
N GLU A 285 38.71 10.04 10.74
CA GLU A 285 39.92 10.13 9.93
C GLU A 285 40.81 8.89 10.20
N GLY A 286 41.26 8.26 9.11
CA GLY A 286 42.55 7.59 8.96
C GLY A 286 43.01 6.56 10.01
N ALA A 287 42.97 5.28 9.60
CA ALA A 287 44.14 4.41 9.53
C ALA A 287 43.85 3.24 8.57
#